data_AF-A0A8H7ARR5-F1
#
_entry.id   AF-A0A8H7ARR5-F1
#
_cell.length_a   1.000
_cell.length_b   1.000
_cell.length_c   1.000
_cell.angle_alpha   90.00
_cell.angle_beta   90.00
_cell.angle_gamma   90.00
#
_symmetry.space_group_name_H-M   'P 1'
#
loop_
_entity.id
_entity.type
_entity.pdbx_description
1 polymer ?
#
loop_
_entity_poly.entity_id
_entity_poly.type
_entity_poly.pdbx_seq_one_letter_code
_entity_poly.pdbx_strand_id
1 'polypeptide(L)'
;MGQTCYYPNGKEAASLQPCNATSPIANCCKDSDICLKNGLCFSPGLNSVVRRGCTDQTWNSTSCANVCLTTEFHSIDIVLTPCGEYGSFCCGQDKDARACCDSNSTEQVGTGEPNTSSPPPAASTPSGTNTIPTTTATACPDNGSLHANSNAWKPAPIAVTAVLGSALLAGMVFFWWKNREWETNTRMWQERVRDSDDRRRVGEDDIKALQNEIKTLQARPPSPPME
;
A
#
# COMPACT_ATOMS: atom_id res chain seq x y z
N MET A 1 13.39 17.61 17.22
CA MET A 1 13.28 16.24 17.76
C MET A 1 12.05 15.63 17.11
N GLY A 2 12.20 14.65 16.21
CA GLY A 2 11.06 13.94 15.64
C GLY A 2 10.51 12.94 16.65
N GLN A 3 9.20 12.72 16.66
CA GLN A 3 8.59 11.68 17.49
C GLN A 3 8.78 10.32 16.80
N THR A 4 9.13 9.31 17.58
CA THR A 4 9.29 7.94 17.08
C THR A 4 7.92 7.32 16.79
N CYS A 5 7.83 6.61 15.68
CA CYS A 5 6.62 5.91 15.26
C CYS A 5 6.75 4.42 15.56
N TYR A 6 5.64 3.78 15.92
CA TYR A 6 5.56 2.38 16.28
C TYR A 6 4.43 1.67 15.53
N TYR A 7 4.66 0.41 15.20
CA TYR A 7 3.62 -0.54 14.80
C TYR A 7 2.81 -1.03 16.01
N PRO A 8 1.63 -1.63 15.83
CA PRO A 8 0.78 -2.11 16.94
C PRO A 8 1.46 -3.07 17.90
N ASN A 9 2.46 -3.81 17.44
CA ASN A 9 3.29 -4.68 18.28
C ASN A 9 4.35 -3.94 19.11
N GLY A 10 4.36 -2.60 19.08
CA GLY A 10 5.31 -1.75 19.79
C GLY A 10 6.70 -1.67 19.14
N LYS A 11 6.92 -2.30 17.97
CA LYS A 11 8.19 -2.17 17.23
C LYS A 11 8.27 -0.83 16.54
N GLU A 12 9.45 -0.25 16.53
CA GLU A 12 9.73 0.99 15.84
C GLU A 12 9.51 0.87 14.32
N ALA A 13 8.84 1.86 13.75
CA ALA A 13 8.54 2.00 12.34
C ALA A 13 9.35 3.16 11.76
N ALA A 14 10.67 2.95 11.61
CA ALA A 14 11.64 4.01 11.28
C ALA A 14 11.39 4.72 9.93
N SER A 15 10.66 4.08 9.01
CA SER A 15 10.30 4.67 7.70
C SER A 15 9.05 5.57 7.76
N LEU A 16 8.45 5.75 8.93
CA LEU A 16 7.23 6.54 9.10
C LEU A 16 7.54 7.83 9.85
N GLN A 17 6.78 8.87 9.53
CA GLN A 17 6.87 10.18 10.17
C GLN A 17 5.52 10.53 10.79
N PRO A 18 5.52 11.23 11.95
CA PRO A 18 4.27 11.66 12.59
C PRO A 18 3.56 12.71 11.72
N CYS A 19 2.26 12.50 11.52
CA CYS A 19 1.40 13.44 10.77
C CYS A 19 1.25 14.80 11.47
N ASN A 20 1.38 14.82 12.79
CA ASN A 20 1.33 16.04 13.58
C ASN A 20 2.53 16.05 14.54
N ALA A 21 3.56 16.81 14.18
CA ALA A 21 4.77 16.94 14.99
C ALA A 21 4.55 17.70 16.31
N THR A 22 3.46 18.46 16.42
CA THR A 22 3.14 19.28 17.61
C THR A 22 2.33 18.50 18.64
N SER A 23 1.55 17.50 18.22
CA SER A 23 0.76 16.66 19.12
C SER A 23 1.65 15.57 19.73
N PRO A 24 1.59 15.30 21.05
CA PRO A 24 2.35 14.21 21.68
C PRO A 24 1.92 12.82 21.19
N ILE A 25 0.69 12.69 20.68
CA ILE A 25 0.21 11.46 20.04
C ILE A 25 -0.36 11.81 18.67
N ALA A 26 0.15 11.16 17.64
CA ALA A 26 -0.29 11.30 16.28
C ALA A 26 -0.16 9.97 15.53
N ASN A 27 -1.01 9.77 14.53
CA ASN A 27 -0.78 8.75 13.54
C ASN A 27 0.49 9.07 12.73
N CYS A 28 1.15 8.03 12.25
CA CYS A 28 2.34 8.13 11.44
C CYS A 28 2.11 7.62 10.03
N CYS A 29 2.54 8.39 9.05
CA CYS A 29 2.42 8.06 7.64
C CYS A 29 3.79 8.05 6.94
N LYS A 30 3.85 7.53 5.71
CA LYS A 30 5.01 7.72 4.84
C LYS A 30 5.00 9.15 4.28
N ASP A 31 6.17 9.65 3.89
CA ASP A 31 6.28 10.99 3.28
C ASP A 31 5.44 11.16 2.00
N SER A 32 5.17 10.05 1.30
CA SER A 32 4.34 10.03 0.09
C SER A 32 2.83 10.07 0.36
N ASP A 33 2.40 9.96 1.61
CA ASP A 33 1.02 9.75 1.98
C ASP A 33 0.35 11.02 2.49
N ILE A 34 -0.97 11.05 2.39
CA ILE A 34 -1.81 12.12 2.91
C ILE A 34 -2.34 11.69 4.29
N CYS A 35 -2.04 12.49 5.30
CA CYS A 35 -2.53 12.30 6.66
C CYS A 35 -4.04 12.57 6.76
N LEU A 36 -4.79 11.59 7.27
CA LEU A 36 -6.21 11.73 7.54
C LEU A 36 -6.44 11.96 9.05
N LYS A 37 -7.43 12.78 9.39
CA LYS A 37 -7.72 13.12 10.80
C LYS A 37 -8.24 11.95 11.63
N ASN A 38 -8.75 10.90 10.98
CA ASN A 38 -9.21 9.67 11.64
C ASN A 38 -8.06 8.71 11.99
N GLY A 39 -6.82 9.17 11.95
CA GLY A 39 -5.64 8.38 12.34
C GLY A 39 -5.13 7.45 11.23
N LEU A 40 -5.68 7.55 10.02
CA LEU A 40 -5.30 6.77 8.84
C LEU A 40 -4.45 7.59 7.87
N CYS A 41 -3.89 6.92 6.88
CA CYS A 41 -3.17 7.55 5.77
C CYS A 41 -3.88 7.20 4.45
N PHE A 42 -4.02 8.16 3.55
CA PHE A 42 -4.30 7.86 2.16
C PHE A 42 -2.98 7.76 1.40
N SER A 43 -2.74 6.61 0.75
CA SER A 43 -1.52 6.35 -0.01
C SER A 43 -1.81 6.51 -1.50
N PRO A 44 -1.40 7.62 -2.16
CA PRO A 44 -1.67 7.85 -3.58
C PRO A 44 -1.09 6.76 -4.48
N GLY A 45 0.09 6.22 -4.13
CA GLY A 45 0.73 5.13 -4.88
C GLY A 45 -0.02 3.80 -4.83
N LEU A 46 -0.87 3.59 -3.82
CA LEU A 46 -1.74 2.42 -3.69
C LEU A 46 -3.21 2.74 -4.02
N ASN A 47 -3.53 4.03 -4.23
CA ASN A 47 -4.88 4.56 -4.35
C ASN A 47 -5.84 3.98 -3.28
N SER A 48 -5.38 3.92 -2.04
CA SER A 48 -6.09 3.23 -0.95
C SER A 48 -5.82 3.89 0.39
N VAL A 49 -6.77 3.71 1.33
CA VAL A 49 -6.57 4.06 2.73
C VAL A 49 -5.75 2.95 3.39
N VAL A 50 -4.79 3.33 4.22
CA VAL A 50 -3.87 2.42 4.89
C VAL A 50 -3.73 2.79 6.37
N ARG A 51 -3.64 1.78 7.22
CA ARG A 51 -3.16 1.93 8.60
C ARG A 51 -1.68 1.65 8.61
N ARG A 52 -0.91 2.58 9.19
CA ARG A 52 0.55 2.50 9.28
C ARG A 52 1.02 2.51 10.73
N GLY A 53 1.54 3.63 11.22
CA GLY A 53 2.14 3.72 12.55
C GLY A 53 1.41 4.68 13.45
N CYS A 54 1.85 4.72 14.70
CA CYS A 54 1.39 5.63 15.73
C CYS A 54 2.58 6.06 16.60
N THR A 55 2.60 7.30 17.10
CA THR A 55 3.64 7.70 18.06
C THR A 55 3.39 7.15 19.47
N ASP A 56 2.17 6.71 19.76
CA ASP A 56 1.85 5.94 20.97
C ASP A 56 2.22 4.46 20.77
N GLN A 57 3.31 4.04 21.43
CA GLN A 57 3.80 2.66 21.41
C GLN A 57 2.79 1.66 21.95
N THR A 58 1.86 2.09 22.81
CA THR A 58 0.84 1.22 23.41
C THR A 58 -0.42 1.07 22.58
N TRP A 59 -0.61 1.90 21.55
CA TRP A 59 -1.81 1.90 20.70
C TRP A 59 -3.12 2.03 21.47
N ASN A 60 -3.14 2.80 22.56
CA ASN A 60 -4.34 3.06 23.36
C ASN A 60 -5.02 4.38 23.01
N SER A 61 -4.31 5.29 22.34
CA SER A 61 -4.84 6.59 21.96
C SER A 61 -5.85 6.50 20.81
N THR A 62 -6.92 7.30 20.90
CA THR A 62 -7.90 7.50 19.83
C THR A 62 -7.38 8.35 18.68
N SER A 63 -6.25 9.05 18.86
CA SER A 63 -5.57 9.77 17.77
C SER A 63 -4.89 8.83 16.77
N CYS A 64 -4.79 7.54 17.11
CA CYS A 64 -4.30 6.49 16.24
C CYS A 64 -5.45 5.56 15.86
N ALA A 65 -5.45 5.11 14.60
CA ALA A 65 -6.51 4.25 14.11
C ALA A 65 -6.40 2.85 14.72
N ASN A 66 -7.25 2.55 15.71
CA ASN A 66 -7.33 1.25 16.38
C ASN A 66 -8.12 0.24 15.54
N VAL A 67 -7.61 -0.02 14.35
CA VAL A 67 -8.22 -0.86 13.31
C VAL A 67 -7.21 -1.92 12.89
N CYS A 68 -7.63 -3.11 12.48
CA CYS A 68 -6.70 -4.14 11.97
C CYS A 68 -5.49 -4.38 12.89
N LEU A 69 -5.73 -4.59 14.18
CA LEU A 69 -4.70 -4.79 15.21
C LEU A 69 -4.42 -6.27 15.51
N THR A 70 -5.00 -7.17 14.72
CA THR A 70 -4.79 -8.62 14.88
C THR A 70 -3.30 -8.98 14.71
N THR A 71 -2.92 -10.14 15.22
CA THR A 71 -1.51 -10.61 15.21
C THR A 71 -0.91 -10.70 13.81
N GLU A 72 -1.73 -10.83 12.77
CA GLU A 72 -1.28 -10.81 11.38
C GLU A 72 -0.85 -9.40 10.93
N PHE A 73 -1.56 -8.37 11.39
CA PHE A 73 -1.41 -6.99 10.91
C PHE A 73 -0.62 -6.08 11.85
N HIS A 74 -0.28 -6.55 13.05
CA HIS A 74 0.33 -5.74 14.10
C HIS A 74 1.79 -5.30 13.87
N SER A 75 2.42 -5.74 12.77
CA SER A 75 3.85 -5.51 12.50
C SER A 75 4.15 -4.95 11.10
N ILE A 76 3.10 -4.66 10.33
CA ILE A 76 3.19 -4.26 8.93
C ILE A 76 2.38 -3.00 8.65
N ASP A 77 2.53 -2.42 7.46
CA ASP A 77 1.53 -1.49 6.92
C ASP A 77 0.36 -2.32 6.37
N ILE A 78 -0.89 -1.93 6.64
CA ILE A 78 -2.06 -2.67 6.15
C ILE A 78 -2.98 -1.77 5.33
N VAL A 79 -3.36 -2.27 4.16
CA VAL A 79 -4.37 -1.65 3.30
C VAL A 79 -5.75 -1.94 3.85
N LEU A 80 -6.63 -0.96 3.80
CA LEU A 80 -8.03 -1.09 4.17
C LEU A 80 -8.85 -1.17 2.89
N THR A 81 -9.42 -2.35 2.62
CA THR A 81 -10.31 -2.56 1.48
C THR A 81 -11.71 -2.07 1.85
N PRO A 82 -12.27 -1.07 1.14
CA PRO A 82 -13.62 -0.59 1.43
C PRO A 82 -14.68 -1.64 1.05
N CYS A 83 -15.71 -1.75 1.88
CA CYS A 83 -16.92 -2.50 1.59
C CYS A 83 -18.08 -1.54 1.31
N GLY A 84 -18.81 -1.77 0.22
CA GLY A 84 -19.94 -0.92 -0.18
C GLY A 84 -19.55 0.54 -0.41
N GLU A 85 -20.35 1.48 0.11
CA GLU A 85 -20.16 2.93 -0.05
C GLU A 85 -19.14 3.54 0.93
N TYR A 86 -18.04 2.84 1.22
CA TYR A 86 -16.95 3.32 2.10
C TYR A 86 -17.35 3.56 3.57
N GLY A 87 -18.44 2.95 4.04
CA GLY A 87 -18.86 3.00 5.45
C GLY A 87 -18.14 1.97 6.33
N SER A 88 -17.65 0.88 5.73
CA SER A 88 -16.88 -0.16 6.42
C SER A 88 -15.69 -0.59 5.59
N PHE A 89 -14.67 -1.11 6.28
CA PHE A 89 -13.43 -1.55 5.67
C PHE A 89 -13.01 -2.92 6.20
N CYS A 90 -12.45 -3.74 5.33
CA CYS A 90 -11.79 -5.00 5.69
C CYS A 90 -10.28 -4.83 5.65
N CYS A 91 -9.62 -5.53 6.57
CA CYS A 91 -8.18 -5.52 6.69
C CYS A 91 -7.52 -6.34 5.57
N GLY A 92 -6.54 -5.75 4.91
CA GLY A 92 -5.83 -6.39 3.80
C GLY A 92 -6.37 -5.99 2.43
N GLN A 93 -5.78 -6.59 1.41
CA GLN A 93 -6.09 -6.34 -0.01
C GLN A 93 -6.18 -7.63 -0.83
N ASP A 94 -6.05 -8.78 -0.18
CA ASP A 94 -6.10 -10.09 -0.80
C ASP A 94 -7.55 -10.56 -1.02
N LYS A 95 -7.70 -11.81 -1.47
CA LYS A 95 -9.02 -12.39 -1.72
C LYS A 95 -9.82 -12.56 -0.43
N ASP A 96 -9.14 -12.79 0.69
CA ASP A 96 -9.78 -13.01 1.99
C ASP A 96 -10.31 -11.68 2.55
N ALA A 97 -9.56 -10.59 2.39
CA ALA A 97 -10.02 -9.23 2.68
C ALA A 97 -11.27 -8.83 1.88
N ARG A 98 -11.38 -9.29 0.62
CA ARG A 98 -12.59 -9.05 -0.20
C ARG A 98 -13.76 -9.93 0.24
N ALA A 99 -13.51 -11.19 0.59
CA ALA A 99 -14.54 -12.09 1.11
C ALA A 99 -15.15 -11.56 2.42
N CYS A 100 -14.38 -10.83 3.23
CA CYS A 100 -14.87 -10.14 4.43
C CYS A 100 -16.00 -9.13 4.13
N CYS A 101 -16.01 -8.52 2.95
CA CYS A 101 -17.11 -7.63 2.54
C CYS A 101 -18.40 -8.39 2.19
N ASP A 102 -18.29 -9.63 1.70
CA ASP A 102 -19.44 -10.43 1.23
C ASP A 102 -20.18 -11.12 2.39
N SER A 103 -19.46 -11.51 3.44
CA SER A 103 -20.02 -12.32 4.53
C SER A 103 -20.47 -11.51 5.75
N ASN A 104 -20.43 -10.17 5.71
CA ASN A 104 -20.59 -9.30 6.91
C ASN A 104 -19.73 -9.82 8.07
N SER A 105 -18.44 -10.05 7.77
CA SER A 105 -17.51 -10.75 8.67
C SER A 105 -17.12 -9.91 9.89
N THR A 106 -16.55 -10.58 10.89
CA THR A 106 -16.09 -10.02 12.18
C THR A 106 -15.02 -8.94 12.09
N GLU A 107 -14.39 -8.74 10.93
CA GLU A 107 -13.28 -7.80 10.73
C GLU A 107 -13.73 -6.49 10.03
N GLN A 108 -15.03 -6.26 9.83
CA GLN A 108 -15.51 -5.00 9.28
C GLN A 108 -15.30 -3.86 10.29
N VAL A 109 -14.42 -2.94 9.93
CA VAL A 109 -14.14 -1.76 10.74
C VAL A 109 -14.96 -0.59 10.21
N GLY A 110 -15.83 -0.02 11.04
CA GLY A 110 -16.53 1.22 10.73
C GLY A 110 -15.56 2.41 10.74
N THR A 111 -15.57 3.22 9.69
CA THR A 111 -14.78 4.45 9.65
C THR A 111 -15.58 5.65 10.14
N GLY A 112 -15.00 6.40 11.08
CA GLY A 112 -15.38 7.80 11.24
C GLY A 112 -14.98 8.63 10.01
N GLU A 113 -15.66 9.76 9.81
CA GLU A 113 -15.57 10.57 8.59
C GLU A 113 -14.13 10.96 8.21
N PRO A 114 -13.75 10.77 6.93
CA PRO A 114 -12.45 11.17 6.42
C PRO A 114 -12.40 12.70 6.26
N ASN A 115 -11.84 13.40 7.23
CA ASN A 115 -11.47 14.80 7.07
C ASN A 115 -9.99 14.89 6.72
N THR A 116 -9.69 15.29 5.48
CA THR A 116 -8.34 15.56 4.99
C THR A 116 -7.81 16.84 5.64
N SER A 117 -6.64 16.78 6.29
CA SER A 117 -5.86 17.98 6.58
C SER A 117 -4.64 17.96 5.68
N SER A 118 -4.64 18.82 4.67
CA SER A 118 -3.48 19.03 3.79
C SER A 118 -2.34 19.68 4.61
N PRO A 119 -1.11 19.14 4.59
CA PRO A 119 0.04 19.86 5.14
C PRO A 119 0.41 21.05 4.22
N PRO A 120 0.85 22.20 4.78
CA PRO A 120 1.33 23.32 3.98
C PRO A 120 2.64 22.95 3.23
N PRO A 121 2.88 23.55 2.04
CA PRO A 121 4.06 23.23 1.24
C PRO A 121 5.35 23.63 1.96
N ALA A 122 6.25 22.67 2.17
CA ALA A 122 7.59 22.95 2.66
C ALA A 122 8.41 23.62 1.56
N ALA A 123 8.85 24.86 1.83
CA ALA A 123 9.75 25.63 0.98
C ALA A 123 11.15 25.00 0.90
N SER A 124 11.80 25.18 -0.24
CA SER A 124 13.03 24.49 -0.67
C SER A 124 14.35 25.13 -0.17
N THR A 125 15.37 24.27 -0.01
CA THR A 125 16.86 24.47 -0.19
C THR A 125 17.67 25.34 0.79
N PRO A 126 19.03 25.21 0.89
CA PRO A 126 19.99 24.26 0.29
C PRO A 126 21.08 23.63 1.24
N SER A 127 21.80 22.63 0.68
CA SER A 127 23.18 22.13 0.91
C SER A 127 23.89 22.19 2.28
N GLY A 128 24.42 21.03 2.68
CA GLY A 128 25.50 20.88 3.65
C GLY A 128 26.33 19.62 3.40
N THR A 129 27.47 19.80 2.73
CA THR A 129 28.55 18.84 2.46
C THR A 129 29.18 18.32 3.76
N ASN A 130 29.72 17.08 3.71
CA ASN A 130 30.87 16.51 4.47
C ASN A 130 30.54 15.13 5.07
N THR A 131 31.41 14.13 5.21
CA THR A 131 32.77 13.80 4.72
C THR A 131 32.97 12.34 5.14
N ILE A 132 33.63 11.55 4.30
CA ILE A 132 34.02 10.15 4.52
C ILE A 132 35.27 10.07 5.44
N PRO A 133 35.37 9.07 6.33
CA PRO A 133 36.66 8.42 6.64
C PRO A 133 36.53 6.89 6.44
N THR A 134 37.20 6.20 5.49
CA THR A 134 38.61 5.78 5.34
C THR A 134 39.31 5.27 6.61
N THR A 135 39.75 3.99 6.56
CA THR A 135 40.91 3.29 7.19
C THR A 135 40.50 1.87 7.65
N THR A 136 41.23 0.76 7.59
CA THR A 136 42.49 0.31 6.95
C THR A 136 42.50 -1.24 7.01
N ALA A 137 43.24 -1.88 6.09
CA ALA A 137 43.40 -3.32 5.91
C ALA A 137 44.03 -4.11 7.08
N THR A 138 43.80 -5.43 7.12
CA THR A 138 44.75 -6.42 7.68
C THR A 138 44.61 -7.75 6.93
N ALA A 139 45.74 -8.30 6.48
CA ALA A 139 45.87 -9.49 5.65
C ALA A 139 46.08 -10.80 6.48
N CYS A 140 45.99 -11.93 5.76
CA CYS A 140 46.06 -13.34 6.18
C CYS A 140 47.41 -13.78 6.79
N PRO A 141 47.48 -15.04 7.30
CA PRO A 141 48.13 -16.07 6.47
C PRO A 141 47.49 -17.48 6.49
N ASP A 142 47.82 -18.22 5.41
CA ASP A 142 47.58 -19.64 5.08
C ASP A 142 48.06 -20.67 6.12
N ASN A 143 47.38 -21.83 6.18
CA ASN A 143 47.99 -23.12 5.77
C ASN A 143 47.04 -24.34 5.88
N GLY A 144 46.88 -25.04 4.76
CA GLY A 144 47.00 -26.50 4.63
C GLY A 144 46.00 -27.44 5.35
N SER A 145 45.15 -28.12 4.57
CA SER A 145 45.36 -29.54 4.23
C SER A 145 44.18 -30.10 3.42
N LEU A 146 44.51 -30.69 2.28
CA LEU A 146 43.65 -31.56 1.50
C LEU A 146 43.30 -32.81 2.31
N HIS A 147 42.04 -33.26 2.24
CA HIS A 147 41.67 -34.62 2.61
C HIS A 147 40.86 -35.22 1.46
N ALA A 148 41.57 -36.00 0.64
CA ALA A 148 40.96 -36.96 -0.27
C ALA A 148 40.53 -38.18 0.56
N ASN A 149 39.30 -38.64 0.40
CA ASN A 149 38.91 -39.98 0.80
C ASN A 149 38.18 -40.67 -0.35
N SER A 150 38.80 -41.73 -0.84
CA SER A 150 38.37 -42.61 -1.93
C SER A 150 37.50 -43.75 -1.40
N ASN A 151 36.43 -44.13 -2.12
CA ASN A 151 35.88 -45.50 -2.21
C ASN A 151 34.95 -45.55 -3.45
N ALA A 152 35.36 -46.11 -4.59
CA ALA A 152 35.27 -47.54 -4.97
C ALA A 152 33.93 -47.95 -5.63
N TRP A 153 33.98 -48.03 -6.98
CA TRP A 153 33.45 -49.12 -7.84
C TRP A 153 31.93 -49.28 -8.10
N LYS A 154 31.50 -48.97 -9.36
CA LYS A 154 30.81 -49.86 -10.36
C LYS A 154 30.26 -49.04 -11.56
N PRO A 155 30.66 -49.32 -12.82
CA PRO A 155 30.01 -48.76 -14.01
C PRO A 155 28.83 -49.64 -14.45
N ALA A 156 27.67 -49.03 -14.73
CA ALA A 156 26.55 -49.66 -15.42
C ALA A 156 26.15 -48.79 -16.64
N PRO A 157 25.79 -49.41 -17.79
CA PRO A 157 25.68 -48.74 -19.08
C PRO A 157 24.44 -47.84 -19.18
N ILE A 158 24.65 -46.65 -19.74
CA ILE A 158 23.60 -45.67 -20.06
C ILE A 158 22.89 -46.13 -21.33
N ALA A 159 21.65 -46.57 -21.20
CA ALA A 159 20.72 -46.71 -22.32
C ALA A 159 20.23 -45.30 -22.72
N VAL A 160 20.67 -44.80 -23.88
CA VAL A 160 20.19 -43.54 -24.45
C VAL A 160 18.83 -43.82 -25.11
N THR A 161 17.74 -43.43 -24.45
CA THR A 161 16.43 -43.29 -25.10
C THR A 161 16.18 -41.82 -25.43
N ALA A 162 15.63 -41.57 -26.62
CA ALA A 162 15.37 -40.24 -27.13
C ALA A 162 14.23 -39.55 -26.34
N VAL A 163 14.55 -38.64 -25.41
CA VAL A 163 13.59 -37.86 -24.62
C VAL A 163 13.74 -36.35 -24.86
N LEU A 164 13.94 -35.94 -26.11
CA LEU A 164 14.03 -34.51 -26.46
C LEU A 164 12.70 -33.89 -26.92
N GLY A 165 11.63 -34.68 -27.07
CA GLY A 165 10.32 -34.17 -27.53
C GLY A 165 9.33 -33.81 -26.41
N SER A 166 9.29 -34.58 -25.32
CA SER A 166 8.27 -34.43 -24.27
C SER A 166 8.52 -33.25 -23.33
N ALA A 167 9.79 -32.90 -23.08
CA ALA A 167 10.14 -31.75 -22.24
C ALA A 167 9.73 -30.41 -22.87
N LEU A 168 9.79 -30.30 -24.20
CA LEU A 168 9.40 -29.08 -24.91
C LEU A 168 7.88 -28.87 -24.90
N LEU A 169 7.08 -29.94 -25.04
CA LEU A 169 5.61 -29.83 -24.96
C LEU A 169 5.14 -29.48 -23.54
N ALA A 170 5.73 -30.10 -22.51
CA ALA A 170 5.43 -29.73 -21.12
C ALA A 170 5.86 -28.28 -20.80
N GLY A 171 7.02 -27.85 -21.32
CA GLY A 171 7.49 -26.48 -21.19
C GLY A 171 6.60 -25.47 -21.90
N MET A 172 6.10 -25.77 -23.10
CA MET A 172 5.16 -24.91 -23.82
C MET A 172 3.82 -24.81 -23.12
N VAL A 173 3.28 -25.91 -22.57
CA VAL A 173 2.02 -25.88 -21.81
C VAL A 173 2.19 -25.09 -20.50
N PHE A 174 3.30 -25.27 -19.78
CA PHE A 174 3.59 -24.50 -18.56
C PHE A 174 3.81 -23.02 -18.86
N PHE A 175 4.54 -22.69 -19.93
CA PHE A 175 4.74 -21.30 -20.36
C PHE A 175 3.43 -20.66 -20.82
N TRP A 176 2.58 -21.40 -21.54
CA TRP A 176 1.27 -20.93 -21.96
C TRP A 176 0.32 -20.72 -20.77
N TRP A 177 0.37 -21.61 -19.77
CA TRP A 177 -0.38 -21.45 -18.51
C TRP A 177 0.13 -20.26 -17.68
N LYS A 178 1.46 -20.10 -17.58
CA LYS A 178 2.09 -18.95 -16.92
C LYS A 178 1.78 -17.64 -17.65
N ASN A 179 1.74 -17.63 -18.99
CA ASN A 179 1.43 -16.44 -19.78
C ASN A 179 -0.05 -16.05 -19.70
N ARG A 180 -0.94 -17.03 -19.53
CA ARG A 180 -2.38 -16.80 -19.36
C ARG A 180 -2.71 -16.01 -18.09
N GLU A 181 -1.86 -16.07 -17.06
CA GLU A 181 -2.01 -15.28 -15.83
C GLU A 181 -1.68 -13.78 -16.02
N TRP A 182 -0.85 -13.43 -17.02
CA TRP A 182 -0.47 -12.04 -17.28
C TRP A 182 -1.58 -11.30 -18.05
N GLU A 183 -2.29 -12.00 -18.93
CA GLU A 183 -3.40 -11.44 -19.71
C GLU A 183 -4.59 -11.03 -18.85
N THR A 184 -4.89 -11.77 -17.78
CA THR A 184 -5.97 -11.40 -16.85
C THR A 184 -5.63 -10.14 -16.08
N ASN A 185 -4.36 -9.96 -15.68
CA ASN A 185 -3.89 -8.75 -15.02
C ASN A 185 -4.00 -7.51 -15.94
N THR A 186 -3.71 -7.67 -17.23
CA THR A 186 -3.88 -6.57 -18.21
C THR A 186 -5.35 -6.18 -18.38
N ARG A 187 -6.27 -7.16 -18.43
CA ARG A 187 -7.73 -6.88 -18.50
C ARG A 187 -8.24 -6.14 -17.26
N MET A 188 -7.82 -6.57 -16.07
CA MET A 188 -8.17 -5.90 -14.81
C MET A 188 -7.60 -4.48 -14.72
N TRP A 189 -6.41 -4.23 -15.27
CA TRP A 189 -5.86 -2.88 -15.36
C TRP A 189 -6.67 -2.01 -16.33
N GLN A 190 -7.04 -2.53 -17.50
CA GLN A 190 -7.89 -1.83 -18.46
C GLN A 190 -9.29 -1.51 -17.90
N GLU A 191 -9.88 -2.44 -17.15
CA GLU A 191 -11.17 -2.22 -16.47
C GLU A 191 -11.07 -1.13 -15.39
N ARG A 192 -10.01 -1.13 -14.57
CA ARG A 192 -9.77 -0.07 -13.57
C ARG A 192 -9.57 1.31 -14.19
N VAL A 193 -8.86 1.37 -15.32
CA VAL A 193 -8.68 2.61 -16.08
C VAL A 193 -10.03 3.10 -16.62
N ARG A 194 -10.84 2.20 -17.19
CA ARG A 194 -12.18 2.53 -17.69
C ARG A 194 -13.11 3.03 -16.58
N ASP A 195 -13.15 2.35 -15.42
CA ASP A 195 -13.94 2.78 -14.26
C ASP A 195 -13.52 4.17 -13.76
N SER A 196 -12.21 4.43 -13.74
CA SER A 196 -11.68 5.74 -13.35
C SER A 196 -12.09 6.86 -14.31
N ASP A 197 -12.08 6.58 -15.62
CA ASP A 197 -12.50 7.53 -16.65
C ASP A 197 -14.01 7.79 -16.61
N ASP A 198 -14.83 6.77 -16.36
CA ASP A 198 -16.28 6.91 -16.24
C ASP A 198 -16.66 7.74 -15.01
N ARG A 199 -16.02 7.52 -13.85
CA ARG A 199 -16.22 8.38 -12.66
C ARG A 199 -15.85 9.84 -12.92
N ARG A 200 -14.77 10.09 -13.68
CA ARG A 200 -14.39 11.46 -14.07
C ARG A 200 -15.43 12.12 -14.97
N ARG A 201 -16.00 11.38 -15.93
CA ARG A 201 -17.07 11.90 -16.81
C ARG A 201 -18.32 12.25 -16.02
N VAL A 202 -18.76 11.37 -15.12
CA VAL A 202 -19.93 11.63 -14.27
C VAL A 202 -19.73 12.91 -13.45
N GLY A 203 -18.57 13.09 -12.81
CA GLY A 203 -18.27 14.31 -12.06
C GLY A 203 -18.24 15.58 -12.93
N GLU A 204 -17.73 15.50 -14.15
CA GLU A 204 -17.75 16.60 -15.12
C GLU A 204 -19.17 17.00 -15.53
N ASP A 205 -20.06 16.02 -15.71
CA ASP A 205 -21.46 16.25 -16.07
C ASP A 205 -22.24 16.88 -14.90
N ASP A 206 -21.99 16.44 -13.67
CA ASP A 206 -22.57 17.05 -12.46
C ASP A 206 -22.13 18.51 -12.29
N ILE A 207 -20.84 18.82 -12.54
CA ILE A 207 -20.32 20.19 -12.51
C ILE A 207 -21.03 21.07 -13.54
N LYS A 208 -21.24 20.57 -14.76
CA LYS A 208 -21.95 21.31 -15.82
C LYS A 208 -23.42 21.53 -15.46
N ALA A 209 -24.08 20.54 -14.84
CA ALA A 209 -25.45 20.67 -14.37
C ALA A 209 -25.59 21.80 -13.34
N LEU A 210 -24.70 21.83 -12.34
CA LEU A 210 -24.66 22.88 -11.32
C LEU A 210 -24.38 24.27 -11.93
N GLN A 211 -23.46 24.35 -12.88
CA GLN A 211 -23.19 25.62 -13.58
C GLN A 211 -24.41 26.13 -14.36
N ASN A 212 -25.18 25.22 -14.95
CA ASN A 212 -26.41 25.59 -15.65
C ASN A 212 -27.48 26.09 -14.69
N GLU A 213 -27.64 25.44 -13.54
CA GLU A 213 -28.57 25.86 -12.49
C GLU A 213 -28.23 27.27 -11.97
N ILE A 214 -26.95 27.55 -11.69
CA ILE A 214 -26.50 28.89 -11.28
C ILE A 214 -26.85 29.95 -12.33
N LYS A 215 -26.63 29.67 -13.62
CA LYS A 215 -26.99 30.60 -14.71
C LYS A 215 -28.49 30.87 -14.74
N THR A 216 -29.32 29.85 -14.53
CA THR A 216 -30.78 30.03 -14.49
C THR A 216 -31.25 30.87 -13.30
N LEU A 217 -30.60 30.73 -12.13
CA LEU A 217 -30.91 31.55 -10.97
C LEU A 217 -30.51 33.02 -11.16
N GLN A 218 -29.36 33.27 -11.80
CA GLN A 218 -28.91 34.63 -12.12
C GLN A 218 -29.78 35.34 -13.16
N ALA A 219 -30.44 34.57 -14.04
CA ALA A 219 -31.37 35.12 -15.04
C ALA A 219 -32.78 35.43 -14.48
N ARG A 220 -33.06 35.10 -13.21
CA ARG A 220 -34.38 35.35 -12.61
C ARG A 220 -34.52 36.85 -12.30
N PRO A 221 -35.55 37.54 -12.83
CA PRO A 221 -35.77 38.94 -12.50
C PRO A 221 -36.05 39.10 -10.99
N PRO A 222 -35.64 40.24 -10.38
CA PRO A 222 -35.92 40.50 -8.98
C PRO A 222 -37.44 40.49 -8.73
N SER A 223 -37.85 39.81 -7.66
CA SER A 223 -39.27 39.77 -7.26
C SER A 223 -39.77 41.19 -7.02
N PRO A 224 -41.00 41.53 -7.47
CA PRO A 224 -41.57 42.83 -7.19
C PRO A 224 -41.70 43.04 -5.68
N PRO A 225 -41.51 44.27 -5.18
CA PRO A 225 -41.71 44.58 -3.78
C PRO A 225 -43.17 44.29 -3.39
N MET A 226 -43.36 43.62 -2.25
CA MET A 226 -44.68 43.39 -1.66
C MET A 226 -45.18 44.72 -1.09
N GLU A 227 -46.26 45.27 -1.65
CA GLU A 227 -47.09 46.32 -1.04
C GLU A 227 -48.02 45.75 0.04
#